data_AF-A0A533ZT84-F1
#
_entry.id   AF-A0A533ZT84-F1
#
_cell.length_a   1.000
_cell.length_b   1.000
_cell.length_c   1.000
_cell.angle_alpha   90.00
_cell.angle_beta   90.00
_cell.angle_gamma   90.00
#
_symmetry.space_group_name_H-M   'P 1'
#
loop_
_entity.id
_entity.type
_entity.pdbx_description
1 polymer ?
#
loop_
_entity_poly.entity_id
_entity_poly.type
_entity_poly.pdbx_seq_one_letter_code
_entity_poly.pdbx_strand_id
1 'polypeptide(L)'
;MGPHTSHRRSDNRQARQAGAVVPATRVWAYAALVFMLFTVAAPLGLAWGQEAPAGPATEYRDILPGVVGSRNLIWIIAQQHLLLAGFVLGVPIFAWVCEIVGVRTGDPRYDTLAKEFTKLLTSAYATTALFGGILLFLLIGLYPKLMSYLTDVFFPSFLVYCVLFLLETVTLYLYWYGWDSMQGATKGFHLFLGFLLNVFAFFIMIVPNSWATFQASPVVITEGSMWARAWAATWNPTWWPVNVHRLIANVVLGGFICGAYAGLKYLMAQSKEERVHYDWMGYVGNFIGVFGMLPLPFAGYWLMREVYQYNQQMGITLMGGFLSWLFILQAMLIGILFLGANYYFWLGIMYRIPGSEAKYRKPILAMLVILLICLGVWMTPHSLVASLEEARKMGGTHHPMLGVLGVMSAKMTVVNVMILVTFMSFVMYWRAGKQETATWAKAAKVGQGLILGIATVVILVLGVWGYFVPAITRINYFSTTQVLVMLFVLLTITPLTALVLKSAKTTTEMVWGIMPPRAAYALVLNAVMVILLMTLMGYARSSSRVHWHVYGVMQDTSPYAYSPALGYAAAFMSLNTFLFCLMVAFIFWVASLGGEKKGGAPGKARVKEAVRPAVAGAR
;
A
#
# COMPACT_ATOMS: atom_id res chain seq x y z
N MET A 1 -36.06 60.68 32.50
CA MET A 1 -34.95 59.91 33.12
C MET A 1 -34.71 58.71 32.22
N GLY A 2 -33.62 58.75 31.45
CA GLY A 2 -33.41 57.97 30.21
C GLY A 2 -32.46 56.78 30.35
N PRO A 3 -31.70 56.39 29.30
CA PRO A 3 -31.73 56.83 27.90
C PRO A 3 -31.76 55.66 26.88
N HIS A 4 -32.27 55.83 25.65
CA HIS A 4 -31.89 54.94 24.53
C HIS A 4 -32.20 55.50 23.12
N THR A 5 -31.16 55.42 22.27
CA THR A 5 -31.15 55.16 20.82
C THR A 5 -31.74 56.17 19.83
N SER A 6 -30.84 56.83 19.07
CA SER A 6 -31.07 57.17 17.67
C SER A 6 -29.75 57.05 16.88
N HIS A 7 -29.72 56.18 15.87
CA HIS A 7 -29.43 56.55 14.48
C HIS A 7 -29.42 55.30 13.61
N ARG A 8 -30.45 55.23 12.76
CA ARG A 8 -30.73 54.19 11.77
C ARG A 8 -30.55 54.86 10.41
N ARG A 9 -29.46 54.57 9.69
CA ARG A 9 -29.34 54.58 8.21
C ARG A 9 -27.87 54.49 7.80
N SER A 10 -27.64 53.68 6.76
CA SER A 10 -26.37 53.40 6.07
C SER A 10 -25.54 52.26 6.68
N ASP A 11 -25.83 51.04 6.24
CA ASP A 11 -24.81 49.97 6.10
C ASP A 11 -25.38 48.73 5.37
N ASN A 12 -26.15 48.96 4.29
CA ASN A 12 -26.70 47.88 3.46
C ASN A 12 -26.12 47.88 2.04
N ARG A 13 -24.86 48.30 1.87
CA ARG A 13 -24.16 48.27 0.57
C ARG A 13 -22.81 47.55 0.53
N GLN A 14 -22.28 47.03 1.63
CA GLN A 14 -20.99 46.31 1.62
C GLN A 14 -21.09 44.77 1.76
N ALA A 15 -22.26 44.20 2.03
CA ALA A 15 -22.44 42.75 2.19
C ALA A 15 -22.90 42.00 0.92
N ARG A 16 -22.47 42.43 -0.28
CA ARG A 16 -22.77 41.74 -1.56
C ARG A 16 -21.56 41.53 -2.48
N GLN A 17 -20.33 41.72 -1.99
CA GLN A 17 -19.11 41.49 -2.77
C GLN A 17 -18.10 40.63 -1.99
N ALA A 18 -18.39 39.34 -1.85
CA ALA A 18 -17.39 38.36 -1.38
C ALA A 18 -17.52 37.01 -2.11
N GLY A 19 -18.00 37.04 -3.36
CA GLY A 19 -17.82 35.96 -4.32
C GLY A 19 -16.84 36.44 -5.38
N ALA A 20 -15.54 36.30 -5.12
CA ALA A 20 -14.53 36.64 -6.11
C ALA A 20 -14.54 35.59 -7.23
N VAL A 21 -15.45 35.78 -8.20
CA VAL A 21 -15.32 35.18 -9.53
C VAL A 21 -14.03 35.74 -10.10
N VAL A 22 -13.05 34.87 -10.37
CA VAL A 22 -11.81 35.27 -11.03
C VAL A 22 -12.22 35.90 -12.37
N PRO A 23 -11.93 37.20 -12.61
CA PRO A 23 -12.38 37.85 -13.83
C PRO A 23 -11.76 37.15 -15.03
N ALA A 24 -12.54 36.93 -16.09
CA ALA A 24 -12.15 36.18 -17.28
C ALA A 24 -10.78 36.64 -17.85
N THR A 25 -10.44 37.92 -17.68
CA THR A 25 -9.15 38.51 -18.06
C THR A 25 -7.94 37.86 -17.37
N ARG A 26 -8.07 37.39 -16.13
CA ARG A 26 -7.01 36.65 -15.42
C ARG A 26 -6.89 35.21 -15.92
N VAL A 27 -8.00 34.57 -16.31
CA VAL A 27 -7.97 33.23 -16.91
C VAL A 27 -7.24 33.27 -18.25
N TRP A 28 -7.51 34.29 -19.07
CA TRP A 28 -6.78 34.53 -20.32
C TRP A 28 -5.32 34.89 -20.08
N ALA A 29 -4.99 35.62 -19.01
CA ALA A 29 -3.60 35.90 -18.64
C ALA A 29 -2.85 34.62 -18.20
N TYR A 30 -3.47 33.72 -17.43
CA TYR A 30 -2.87 32.43 -17.07
C TYR A 30 -2.77 31.49 -18.27
N ALA A 31 -3.78 31.43 -19.13
CA ALA A 31 -3.72 30.68 -20.37
C ALA A 31 -2.64 31.22 -21.31
N ALA A 32 -2.50 32.54 -21.42
CA ALA A 32 -1.43 33.19 -22.18
C ALA A 32 -0.05 32.94 -21.56
N LEU A 33 0.07 32.89 -20.23
CA LEU A 33 1.33 32.58 -19.54
C LEU A 33 1.73 31.11 -19.74
N VAL A 34 0.77 30.19 -19.67
CA VAL A 34 0.98 28.76 -19.96
C VAL A 34 1.31 28.53 -21.44
N PHE A 35 0.63 29.25 -22.33
CA PHE A 35 0.92 29.23 -23.77
C PHE A 35 2.30 29.85 -24.05
N MET A 36 2.67 30.96 -23.42
CA MET A 36 4.02 31.54 -23.48
C MET A 36 5.08 30.57 -22.99
N LEU A 37 4.84 29.91 -21.85
CA LEU A 37 5.73 28.88 -21.31
C LEU A 37 5.88 27.71 -22.28
N PHE A 38 4.81 27.28 -22.95
CA PHE A 38 4.86 26.26 -24.00
C PHE A 38 5.58 26.74 -25.26
N THR A 39 5.36 27.98 -25.71
CA THR A 39 5.99 28.55 -26.91
C THR A 39 7.43 29.00 -26.68
N VAL A 40 7.88 29.13 -25.42
CA VAL A 40 9.29 29.40 -25.07
C VAL A 40 10.03 28.10 -24.71
N ALA A 41 9.36 27.12 -24.10
CA ALA A 41 9.95 25.81 -23.82
C ALA A 41 10.09 24.94 -25.08
N ALA A 42 9.18 25.02 -26.06
CA ALA A 42 9.26 24.24 -27.29
C ALA A 42 10.47 24.62 -28.19
N PRO A 43 10.79 25.92 -28.39
CA PRO A 43 12.01 26.31 -29.10
C PRO A 43 13.29 26.06 -28.31
N LEU A 44 13.27 26.08 -26.98
CA LEU A 44 14.43 25.69 -26.16
C LEU A 44 14.71 24.18 -26.25
N GLY A 45 13.68 23.36 -26.37
CA GLY A 45 13.81 21.93 -26.70
C GLY A 45 14.31 21.66 -28.12
N LEU A 46 13.97 22.52 -29.08
CA LEU A 46 14.43 22.44 -30.48
C LEU A 46 15.82 23.08 -30.70
N ALA A 47 16.21 24.08 -29.90
CA ALA A 47 17.53 24.73 -29.97
C ALA A 47 18.65 23.86 -29.36
N TRP A 48 18.32 22.91 -28.48
CA TRP A 48 19.23 21.82 -28.09
C TRP A 48 19.36 20.71 -29.15
N GLY A 49 18.63 20.82 -30.25
CA GLY A 49 18.78 20.02 -31.47
C GLY A 49 19.74 20.62 -32.50
N GLN A 50 20.56 21.62 -32.14
CA GLN A 50 21.72 21.94 -32.96
C GLN A 50 22.78 20.85 -32.76
N GLU A 51 23.19 20.23 -33.87
CA GLU A 51 24.23 19.23 -33.96
C GLU A 51 25.50 19.69 -33.23
N ALA A 52 25.62 19.25 -31.97
CA ALA A 52 26.91 19.21 -31.31
C ALA A 52 27.78 18.23 -32.10
N PRO A 53 29.05 18.57 -32.41
CA PRO A 53 29.95 17.67 -33.10
C PRO A 53 29.99 16.32 -32.38
N ALA A 54 30.01 15.23 -33.14
CA ALA A 54 29.97 13.85 -32.67
C ALA A 54 31.19 13.53 -31.76
N GLY A 55 31.15 14.02 -30.52
CA GLY A 55 31.87 13.42 -29.41
C GLY A 55 31.22 12.08 -29.05
N PRO A 56 31.90 11.21 -28.29
CA PRO A 56 31.30 9.96 -27.85
C PRO A 56 29.95 10.27 -27.17
N ALA A 57 28.88 9.62 -27.64
CA ALA A 57 27.53 9.87 -27.16
C ALA A 57 27.53 9.83 -25.63
N THR A 58 27.21 10.95 -24.98
CA THR A 58 27.28 11.06 -23.53
C THR A 58 26.36 10.02 -22.91
N GLU A 59 26.92 8.96 -22.33
CA GLU A 59 26.12 7.83 -21.83
C GLU A 59 25.37 8.20 -20.55
N TYR A 60 26.02 8.98 -19.67
CA TYR A 60 25.49 9.44 -18.39
C TYR A 60 25.90 10.89 -18.11
N ARG A 61 25.07 11.60 -17.36
CA ARG A 61 25.37 12.96 -16.87
C ARG A 61 25.19 13.03 -15.36
N ASP A 62 26.02 13.83 -14.70
CA ASP A 62 25.85 14.19 -13.29
C ASP A 62 25.44 15.66 -13.16
N ILE A 63 24.52 15.94 -12.23
CA ILE A 63 24.01 17.31 -11.99
C ILE A 63 24.98 18.12 -11.13
N LEU A 64 25.59 17.47 -10.12
CA LEU A 64 26.55 18.08 -9.20
C LEU A 64 27.75 17.15 -9.02
N PRO A 65 28.78 17.26 -9.88
CA PRO A 65 30.01 16.49 -9.74
C PRO A 65 30.57 16.65 -8.31
N GLY A 66 30.62 15.56 -7.55
CA GLY A 66 31.20 15.52 -6.19
C GLY A 66 30.27 15.85 -5.01
N VAL A 67 29.01 16.26 -5.21
CA VAL A 67 28.08 16.59 -4.10
C VAL A 67 26.91 15.59 -3.99
N VAL A 68 26.21 15.33 -5.09
CA VAL A 68 25.16 14.29 -5.16
C VAL A 68 25.25 13.60 -6.52
N GLY A 69 25.69 12.34 -6.53
CA GLY A 69 25.73 11.53 -7.75
C GLY A 69 24.32 11.33 -8.33
N SER A 70 24.19 11.37 -9.66
CA SER A 70 22.94 11.20 -10.40
C SER A 70 22.12 9.99 -9.93
N ARG A 71 22.79 8.88 -9.60
CA ARG A 71 22.17 7.65 -9.10
C ARG A 71 21.38 7.85 -7.81
N ASN A 72 21.93 8.58 -6.83
CA ASN A 72 21.28 8.79 -5.54
C ASN A 72 20.09 9.74 -5.65
N LEU A 73 20.20 10.76 -6.50
CA LEU A 73 19.08 11.64 -6.79
C LEU A 73 17.93 10.88 -7.45
N ILE A 74 18.22 10.09 -8.49
CA ILE A 74 17.22 9.23 -9.13
C ILE A 74 16.59 8.27 -8.12
N TRP A 75 17.39 7.68 -7.22
CA TRP A 75 16.84 6.81 -6.18
C TRP A 75 15.83 7.56 -5.31
N ILE A 76 16.17 8.74 -4.79
CA ILE A 76 15.23 9.51 -3.95
C ILE A 76 13.94 9.81 -4.72
N ILE A 77 14.05 10.40 -5.91
CA ILE A 77 12.88 10.83 -6.69
C ILE A 77 12.02 9.64 -7.14
N ALA A 78 12.64 8.57 -7.64
CA ALA A 78 11.92 7.37 -8.07
C ALA A 78 11.22 6.68 -6.90
N GLN A 79 11.86 6.64 -5.72
CA GLN A 79 11.27 6.04 -4.53
C GLN A 79 10.07 6.86 -4.03
N GLN A 80 10.18 8.19 -4.00
CA GLN A 80 9.06 9.06 -3.65
C GLN A 80 7.89 8.91 -4.62
N HIS A 81 8.17 8.91 -5.93
CA HIS A 81 7.14 8.69 -6.96
C HIS A 81 6.46 7.32 -6.79
N LEU A 82 7.21 6.25 -6.54
CA LEU A 82 6.66 4.90 -6.39
C LEU A 82 5.78 4.76 -5.15
N LEU A 83 6.18 5.35 -4.01
CA LEU A 83 5.36 5.34 -2.79
C LEU A 83 4.08 6.16 -2.96
N LEU A 84 4.16 7.33 -3.60
CA LEU A 84 3.01 8.17 -3.93
C LEU A 84 2.06 7.46 -4.91
N ALA A 85 2.60 6.85 -5.97
CA ALA A 85 1.83 6.05 -6.92
C ALA A 85 1.14 4.87 -6.22
N GLY A 86 1.85 4.15 -5.34
CA GLY A 86 1.24 3.06 -4.57
C GLY A 86 0.05 3.52 -3.71
N PHE A 87 0.15 4.70 -3.10
CA PHE A 87 -0.94 5.30 -2.33
C PHE A 87 -2.13 5.69 -3.24
N VAL A 88 -1.86 6.38 -4.36
CA VAL A 88 -2.88 6.82 -5.32
C VAL A 88 -3.57 5.67 -6.03
N LEU A 89 -2.90 4.54 -6.23
CA LEU A 89 -3.48 3.33 -6.82
C LEU A 89 -4.24 2.47 -5.80
N GLY A 90 -3.83 2.49 -4.52
CA GLY A 90 -4.44 1.69 -3.47
C GLY A 90 -5.76 2.27 -2.93
N VAL A 91 -5.80 3.57 -2.67
CA VAL A 91 -6.96 4.27 -2.07
C VAL A 91 -8.25 4.21 -2.88
N PRO A 92 -8.25 4.38 -4.21
CA PRO A 92 -9.48 4.36 -5.00
C PRO A 92 -10.21 3.01 -4.94
N ILE A 93 -9.46 1.90 -4.80
CA ILE A 93 -10.03 0.54 -4.73
C ILE A 93 -10.99 0.46 -3.56
N PHE A 94 -10.54 0.83 -2.37
CA PHE A 94 -11.38 0.71 -1.18
C PHE A 94 -12.32 1.89 -0.98
N ALA A 95 -12.03 3.08 -1.51
CA ALA A 95 -13.02 4.15 -1.56
C ALA A 95 -14.25 3.70 -2.36
N TRP A 96 -14.04 3.11 -3.54
CA TRP A 96 -15.11 2.55 -4.36
C TRP A 96 -15.85 1.38 -3.68
N VAL A 97 -15.12 0.45 -3.05
CA VAL A 97 -15.75 -0.64 -2.28
C VAL A 97 -16.58 -0.10 -1.11
N CYS A 98 -16.07 0.88 -0.35
CA CYS A 98 -16.83 1.51 0.74
C CYS A 98 -18.09 2.18 0.20
N GLU A 99 -18.01 2.86 -0.94
CA GLU A 99 -19.18 3.47 -1.57
C GLU A 99 -20.24 2.44 -1.97
N ILE A 100 -19.84 1.32 -2.60
CA ILE A 100 -20.74 0.21 -2.92
C ILE A 100 -21.42 -0.32 -1.66
N VAL A 101 -20.66 -0.50 -0.58
CA VAL A 101 -21.20 -0.97 0.70
C VAL A 101 -22.18 0.06 1.27
N GLY A 102 -21.87 1.35 1.21
CA GLY A 102 -22.76 2.44 1.64
C GLY A 102 -24.09 2.43 0.87
N VAL A 103 -24.05 2.29 -0.45
CA VAL A 103 -25.26 2.21 -1.28
C VAL A 103 -26.08 0.95 -0.99
N ARG A 104 -25.44 -0.21 -0.80
CA ARG A 104 -26.15 -1.48 -0.53
C ARG A 104 -26.72 -1.57 0.89
N THR A 105 -26.05 -0.99 1.87
CA THR A 105 -26.46 -1.07 3.29
C THR A 105 -27.31 0.10 3.73
N GLY A 106 -27.26 1.24 3.02
CA GLY A 106 -27.89 2.48 3.42
C GLY A 106 -27.21 3.18 4.61
N ASP A 107 -26.03 2.71 5.05
CA ASP A 107 -25.29 3.30 6.16
C ASP A 107 -24.43 4.48 5.67
N PRO A 108 -24.73 5.73 6.07
CA PRO A 108 -24.06 6.93 5.59
C PRO A 108 -22.59 7.03 6.03
N ARG A 109 -22.16 6.23 7.02
CA ARG A 109 -20.75 6.22 7.45
C ARG A 109 -19.83 5.76 6.34
N TYR A 110 -20.25 4.78 5.53
CA TYR A 110 -19.43 4.26 4.43
C TYR A 110 -19.32 5.24 3.26
N ASP A 111 -20.40 5.96 2.91
CA ASP A 111 -20.34 6.97 1.85
C ASP A 111 -19.50 8.18 2.29
N THR A 112 -19.68 8.65 3.53
CA THR A 112 -18.84 9.72 4.12
C THR A 112 -17.37 9.33 4.10
N LEU A 113 -17.05 8.09 4.50
CA LEU A 113 -15.67 7.58 4.48
C LEU A 113 -15.09 7.54 3.07
N ALA A 114 -15.85 7.01 2.11
CA ALA A 114 -15.43 6.93 0.72
C ALA A 114 -15.15 8.33 0.14
N LYS A 115 -16.00 9.32 0.49
CA LYS A 115 -15.81 10.72 0.11
C LYS A 115 -14.53 11.30 0.73
N GLU A 116 -14.30 11.07 2.01
CA GLU A 116 -13.08 11.55 2.69
C GLU A 116 -11.81 10.95 2.09
N PHE A 117 -11.80 9.65 1.78
CA PHE A 117 -10.68 9.02 1.09
C PHE A 117 -10.46 9.59 -0.31
N THR A 118 -11.54 9.85 -1.06
CA THR A 118 -11.45 10.44 -2.39
C THR A 118 -10.95 11.89 -2.34
N LYS A 119 -11.26 12.64 -1.29
CA LYS A 119 -10.68 13.98 -1.06
C LYS A 119 -9.15 13.94 -0.94
N LEU A 120 -8.62 12.93 -0.25
CA LEU A 120 -7.17 12.77 -0.10
C LEU A 120 -6.49 12.45 -1.43
N LEU A 121 -7.19 11.76 -2.33
CA LEU A 121 -6.69 11.39 -3.65
C LEU A 121 -6.36 12.59 -4.52
N THR A 122 -7.15 13.67 -4.52
CA THR A 122 -6.92 14.78 -5.46
C THR A 122 -5.57 15.47 -5.24
N SER A 123 -5.19 15.69 -3.98
CA SER A 123 -3.90 16.30 -3.63
C SER A 123 -2.73 15.32 -3.84
N ALA A 124 -2.94 14.05 -3.49
CA ALA A 124 -1.92 13.01 -3.68
C ALA A 124 -1.65 12.72 -5.16
N TYR A 125 -2.70 12.72 -6.00
CA TYR A 125 -2.60 12.50 -7.44
C TYR A 125 -1.73 13.57 -8.12
N ALA A 126 -2.03 14.85 -7.87
CA ALA A 126 -1.24 15.96 -8.41
C ALA A 126 0.24 15.89 -7.98
N THR A 127 0.49 15.54 -6.72
CA THR A 127 1.87 15.36 -6.20
C THR A 127 2.57 14.18 -6.87
N THR A 128 1.86 13.07 -7.08
CA THR A 128 2.38 11.88 -7.78
C THR A 128 2.76 12.21 -9.22
N ALA A 129 1.89 12.92 -9.93
CA ALA A 129 2.11 13.37 -11.31
C ALA A 129 3.34 14.29 -11.42
N LEU A 130 3.49 15.24 -10.48
CA LEU A 130 4.65 16.12 -10.39
C LEU A 130 5.95 15.32 -10.25
N PHE A 131 6.01 14.40 -9.28
CA PHE A 131 7.20 13.55 -9.09
C PHE A 131 7.46 12.61 -10.27
N GLY A 132 6.41 12.14 -10.95
CA GLY A 132 6.54 11.35 -12.17
C GLY A 132 7.14 12.14 -13.33
N GLY A 133 6.69 13.39 -13.52
CA GLY A 133 7.27 14.31 -14.50
C GLY A 133 8.73 14.63 -14.19
N ILE A 134 9.05 14.96 -12.93
CA ILE A 134 10.43 15.20 -12.49
C ILE A 134 11.29 13.96 -12.76
N LEU A 135 10.81 12.76 -12.40
CA LEU A 135 11.53 11.52 -12.66
C LEU A 135 11.82 11.32 -14.15
N LEU A 136 10.83 11.55 -15.02
CA LEU A 136 10.98 11.44 -16.47
C LEU A 136 12.06 12.39 -17.00
N PHE A 137 11.99 13.68 -16.64
CA PHE A 137 12.98 14.66 -17.08
C PHE A 137 14.38 14.34 -16.58
N LEU A 138 14.52 13.87 -15.32
CA LEU A 138 15.80 13.46 -14.79
C LEU A 138 16.34 12.21 -15.49
N LEU A 139 15.51 11.21 -15.82
CA LEU A 139 15.96 10.03 -16.55
C LEU A 139 16.42 10.37 -17.97
N ILE A 140 15.68 11.23 -18.69
CA ILE A 140 16.08 11.71 -20.03
C ILE A 140 17.39 12.50 -19.94
N GLY A 141 17.52 13.38 -18.95
CA GLY A 141 18.69 14.24 -18.78
C GLY A 141 19.94 13.51 -18.32
N LEU A 142 19.82 12.53 -17.41
CA LEU A 142 20.95 11.89 -16.74
C LEU A 142 21.30 10.50 -17.26
N TYR A 143 20.33 9.78 -17.84
CA TYR A 143 20.49 8.43 -18.37
C TYR A 143 20.03 8.34 -19.85
N PRO A 144 20.55 9.20 -20.74
CA PRO A 144 20.08 9.27 -22.14
C PRO A 144 20.23 7.95 -22.89
N LYS A 145 21.32 7.19 -22.64
CA LYS A 145 21.54 5.87 -23.27
C LYS A 145 20.46 4.86 -22.88
N LEU A 146 20.13 4.76 -21.60
CA LEU A 146 19.07 3.88 -21.10
C LEU A 146 17.71 4.28 -21.65
N MET A 147 17.40 5.58 -21.62
CA MET A 147 16.10 6.08 -22.09
C MET A 147 15.92 5.90 -23.60
N SER A 148 16.98 6.10 -24.39
CA SER A 148 16.96 5.82 -25.83
C SER A 148 16.65 4.35 -26.11
N TYR A 149 17.33 3.44 -25.41
CA TYR A 149 17.11 2.00 -25.55
C TYR A 149 15.69 1.57 -25.14
N LEU A 150 15.20 2.05 -23.99
CA LEU A 150 13.83 1.74 -23.56
C LEU A 150 12.79 2.34 -24.51
N THR A 151 13.03 3.53 -25.07
CA THR A 151 12.13 4.14 -26.04
C THR A 151 12.06 3.32 -27.33
N ASP A 152 13.19 2.87 -27.86
CA ASP A 152 13.21 2.01 -29.06
C ASP A 152 12.40 0.71 -28.86
N VAL A 153 12.52 0.09 -27.68
CA VAL A 153 11.81 -1.16 -27.37
C VAL A 153 10.32 -0.92 -27.09
N PHE A 154 9.97 0.14 -26.34
CA PHE A 154 8.65 0.31 -25.72
C PHE A 154 7.83 1.47 -26.27
N PHE A 155 8.24 2.12 -27.36
CA PHE A 155 7.56 3.32 -27.91
C PHE A 155 6.03 3.23 -27.96
N PRO A 156 5.40 2.15 -28.48
CA PRO A 156 3.94 2.07 -28.50
C PRO A 156 3.30 2.07 -27.11
N SER A 157 3.96 1.42 -26.14
CA SER A 157 3.47 1.38 -24.76
C SER A 157 3.58 2.74 -24.05
N PHE A 158 4.52 3.60 -24.44
CA PHE A 158 4.59 4.99 -23.94
C PHE A 158 3.37 5.80 -24.38
N LEU A 159 2.93 5.64 -25.63
CA LEU A 159 1.71 6.28 -26.13
C LEU A 159 0.47 5.80 -25.37
N VAL A 160 0.35 4.48 -25.18
CA VAL A 160 -0.73 3.89 -24.37
C VAL A 160 -0.72 4.45 -22.94
N TYR A 161 0.46 4.56 -22.33
CA TYR A 161 0.60 5.12 -20.99
C TYR A 161 0.12 6.58 -20.91
N CYS A 162 0.46 7.42 -21.90
CA CYS A 162 -0.02 8.81 -21.95
C CYS A 162 -1.55 8.90 -22.08
N VAL A 163 -2.16 8.06 -22.91
CA VAL A 163 -3.63 8.02 -23.07
C VAL A 163 -4.31 7.56 -21.79
N LEU A 164 -3.79 6.51 -21.15
CA LEU A 164 -4.31 6.01 -19.88
C LEU A 164 -4.27 7.09 -18.80
N PHE A 165 -3.17 7.85 -18.70
CA PHE A 165 -3.02 8.92 -17.73
C PHE A 165 -4.08 10.04 -17.92
N LEU A 166 -4.39 10.38 -19.17
CA LEU A 166 -5.47 11.32 -19.47
C LEU A 166 -6.84 10.78 -19.04
N LEU A 167 -7.13 9.52 -19.36
CA LEU A 167 -8.40 8.86 -19.00
C LEU A 167 -8.56 8.73 -17.48
N GLU A 168 -7.50 8.35 -16.76
CA GLU A 168 -7.48 8.30 -15.30
C GLU A 168 -7.73 9.69 -14.69
N THR A 169 -7.05 10.72 -15.21
CA THR A 169 -7.22 12.10 -14.73
C THR A 169 -8.68 12.56 -14.89
N VAL A 170 -9.25 12.38 -16.09
CA VAL A 170 -10.64 12.76 -16.35
C VAL A 170 -11.62 12.01 -15.45
N THR A 171 -11.46 10.69 -15.32
CA THR A 171 -12.34 9.87 -14.47
C THR A 171 -12.21 10.19 -12.99
N LEU A 172 -11.00 10.44 -12.49
CA LEU A 172 -10.77 10.87 -11.10
C LEU A 172 -11.52 12.16 -10.78
N TYR A 173 -11.40 13.18 -11.66
CA TYR A 173 -12.06 14.46 -11.44
C TYR A 173 -13.58 14.36 -11.54
N LEU A 174 -14.10 13.59 -12.49
CA LEU A 174 -15.55 13.32 -12.58
C LEU A 174 -16.06 12.57 -11.36
N TYR A 175 -15.30 11.60 -10.85
CA TYR A 175 -15.66 10.84 -9.65
C TYR A 175 -15.63 11.73 -8.39
N TRP A 176 -14.62 12.57 -8.22
CA TRP A 176 -14.53 13.47 -7.07
C TRP A 176 -15.57 14.60 -7.12
N TYR A 177 -15.60 15.40 -8.17
CA TYR A 177 -16.51 16.55 -8.26
C TYR A 177 -17.96 16.13 -8.48
N GLY A 178 -18.17 14.96 -9.04
CA GLY A 178 -19.49 14.39 -9.24
C GLY A 178 -20.12 13.80 -7.98
N TRP A 179 -19.42 13.77 -6.83
CA TRP A 179 -19.93 13.13 -5.61
C TRP A 179 -21.27 13.68 -5.15
N ASP A 180 -21.44 15.00 -5.14
CA ASP A 180 -22.67 15.64 -4.65
C ASP A 180 -23.73 15.79 -5.76
N SER A 181 -23.33 15.85 -7.03
CA SER A 181 -24.25 16.02 -8.16
C SER A 181 -24.83 14.72 -8.67
N MET A 182 -24.13 13.59 -8.51
CA MET A 182 -24.54 12.28 -9.03
C MET A 182 -25.12 11.38 -7.93
N GLN A 183 -26.08 11.90 -7.18
CA GLN A 183 -26.83 11.16 -6.16
C GLN A 183 -28.19 10.65 -6.68
N GLY A 184 -28.83 9.72 -5.98
CA GLY A 184 -30.11 9.16 -6.39
C GLY A 184 -30.03 8.36 -7.70
N ALA A 185 -30.80 8.74 -8.72
CA ALA A 185 -30.91 8.01 -10.00
C ALA A 185 -29.57 7.87 -10.75
N THR A 186 -28.65 8.82 -10.58
CA THR A 186 -27.33 8.82 -11.24
C THR A 186 -26.22 8.19 -10.40
N LYS A 187 -26.51 7.69 -9.19
CA LYS A 187 -25.51 7.07 -8.31
C LYS A 187 -24.85 5.85 -8.96
N GLY A 188 -25.58 5.11 -9.80
CA GLY A 188 -25.02 4.01 -10.59
C GLY A 188 -23.91 4.46 -11.56
N PHE A 189 -24.04 5.66 -12.15
CA PHE A 189 -23.01 6.22 -13.02
C PHE A 189 -21.78 6.70 -12.23
N HIS A 190 -21.98 7.27 -11.03
CA HIS A 190 -20.87 7.63 -10.13
C HIS A 190 -20.08 6.39 -9.69
N LEU A 191 -20.75 5.30 -9.34
CA LEU A 191 -20.11 4.01 -9.08
C LEU A 191 -19.37 3.45 -10.31
N PHE A 192 -19.92 3.63 -11.52
CA PHE A 192 -19.25 3.22 -12.75
C PHE A 192 -17.98 4.04 -13.02
N LEU A 193 -17.99 5.34 -12.71
CA LEU A 193 -16.78 6.17 -12.78
C LEU A 193 -15.72 5.72 -11.78
N GLY A 194 -16.12 5.36 -10.56
CA GLY A 194 -15.22 4.76 -9.57
C GLY A 194 -14.62 3.42 -10.05
N PHE A 195 -15.40 2.60 -10.76
CA PHE A 195 -14.90 1.39 -11.40
C PHE A 195 -13.88 1.71 -12.51
N LEU A 196 -14.22 2.61 -13.43
CA LEU A 196 -13.32 3.02 -14.52
C LEU A 196 -12.00 3.60 -14.00
N LEU A 197 -12.05 4.42 -12.95
CA LEU A 197 -10.86 4.95 -12.29
C LEU A 197 -9.92 3.81 -11.86
N ASN A 198 -10.46 2.77 -11.22
CA ASN A 198 -9.67 1.60 -10.82
C ASN A 198 -9.14 0.77 -12.00
N VAL A 199 -9.90 0.69 -13.10
CA VAL A 199 -9.45 0.02 -14.33
C VAL A 199 -8.27 0.77 -14.96
N PHE A 200 -8.36 2.09 -15.12
CA PHE A 200 -7.27 2.88 -15.68
C PHE A 200 -6.05 2.89 -14.76
N ALA A 201 -6.24 3.04 -13.45
CA ALA A 201 -5.20 2.90 -12.43
C ALA A 201 -4.45 1.56 -12.54
N PHE A 202 -5.19 0.45 -12.71
CA PHE A 202 -4.59 -0.86 -12.91
C PHE A 202 -3.68 -0.90 -14.16
N PHE A 203 -4.14 -0.36 -15.29
CA PHE A 203 -3.34 -0.33 -16.52
C PHE A 203 -2.12 0.60 -16.41
N ILE A 204 -2.27 1.76 -15.76
CA ILE A 204 -1.17 2.69 -15.45
C ILE A 204 -0.13 2.05 -14.56
N MET A 205 -0.50 1.08 -13.73
CA MET A 205 0.47 0.32 -12.96
C MET A 205 1.20 -0.73 -13.82
N ILE A 206 0.46 -1.56 -14.58
CA ILE A 206 1.08 -2.72 -15.26
C ILE A 206 1.98 -2.32 -16.43
N VAL A 207 1.68 -1.23 -17.13
CA VAL A 207 2.47 -0.78 -18.28
C VAL A 207 3.91 -0.39 -17.87
N PRO A 208 4.15 0.55 -16.94
CA PRO A 208 5.51 0.88 -16.49
C PRO A 208 6.17 -0.24 -15.69
N ASN A 209 5.38 -1.11 -15.04
CA ASN A 209 5.94 -2.34 -14.45
C ASN A 209 6.62 -3.21 -15.51
N SER A 210 6.12 -3.23 -16.75
CA SER A 210 6.76 -3.97 -17.85
C SER A 210 8.15 -3.43 -18.17
N TRP A 211 8.33 -2.11 -18.19
CA TRP A 211 9.64 -1.48 -18.43
C TRP A 211 10.62 -1.77 -17.30
N ALA A 212 10.14 -1.67 -16.05
CA ALA A 212 10.97 -1.92 -14.86
C ALA A 212 11.36 -3.40 -14.71
N THR A 213 10.46 -4.32 -15.06
CA THR A 213 10.71 -5.78 -14.99
C THR A 213 11.56 -6.25 -16.14
N PHE A 214 11.40 -5.69 -17.34
CA PHE A 214 12.28 -5.97 -18.48
C PHE A 214 13.74 -5.61 -18.18
N GLN A 215 13.99 -4.54 -17.44
CA GLN A 215 15.36 -4.23 -16.97
C GLN A 215 15.96 -5.33 -16.08
N ALA A 216 15.15 -6.07 -15.32
CA ALA A 216 15.61 -7.13 -14.42
C ALA A 216 15.64 -8.53 -15.06
N SER A 217 14.65 -8.84 -15.89
CA SER A 217 14.53 -10.11 -16.60
C SER A 217 14.24 -9.87 -18.07
N PRO A 218 15.20 -9.31 -18.85
CA PRO A 218 14.97 -9.06 -20.27
C PRO A 218 14.75 -10.37 -21.02
N VAL A 219 14.03 -10.29 -22.13
CA VAL A 219 13.81 -11.42 -23.04
C VAL A 219 14.44 -11.11 -24.39
N VAL A 220 14.72 -12.15 -25.17
CA VAL A 220 15.20 -12.00 -26.54
C VAL A 220 14.08 -11.38 -27.38
N ILE A 221 14.35 -10.23 -27.99
CA ILE A 221 13.42 -9.55 -28.88
C ILE A 221 13.80 -9.92 -30.32
N THR A 222 12.90 -10.59 -31.03
CA THR A 222 13.08 -10.86 -32.46
C THR A 222 12.69 -9.65 -33.30
N GLU A 223 13.16 -9.59 -34.54
CA GLU A 223 12.70 -8.58 -35.48
C GLU A 223 11.19 -8.67 -35.71
N GLY A 224 10.55 -7.51 -35.87
CA GLY A 224 9.10 -7.40 -36.01
C GLY A 224 8.63 -5.95 -35.94
N SER A 225 7.32 -5.75 -36.06
CA SER A 225 6.71 -4.42 -35.90
C SER A 225 6.98 -3.85 -34.50
N MET A 226 6.90 -2.53 -34.35
CA MET A 226 7.07 -1.88 -33.04
C MET A 226 6.15 -2.47 -31.95
N TRP A 227 4.92 -2.86 -32.31
CA TRP A 227 3.97 -3.47 -31.39
C TRP A 227 4.38 -4.89 -30.98
N ALA A 228 4.87 -5.70 -31.93
CA ALA A 228 5.35 -7.05 -31.64
C ALA A 228 6.59 -7.01 -30.72
N ARG A 229 7.53 -6.10 -30.99
CA ARG A 229 8.73 -5.88 -30.17
C ARG A 229 8.38 -5.45 -28.74
N ALA A 230 7.51 -4.45 -28.60
CA ALA A 230 7.06 -3.97 -27.30
C ALA A 230 6.31 -5.06 -26.51
N TRP A 231 5.43 -5.82 -27.17
CA TRP A 231 4.68 -6.89 -26.53
C TRP A 231 5.58 -8.04 -26.07
N ALA A 232 6.54 -8.45 -26.90
CA ALA A 232 7.53 -9.46 -26.53
C ALA A 232 8.33 -9.02 -25.30
N ALA A 233 8.80 -7.76 -25.27
CA ALA A 233 9.54 -7.21 -24.13
C ALA A 233 8.66 -7.08 -22.87
N THR A 234 7.37 -6.76 -23.02
CA THR A 234 6.41 -6.70 -21.92
C THR A 234 6.18 -8.05 -21.26
N TRP A 235 6.09 -9.13 -22.04
CA TRP A 235 5.82 -10.48 -21.56
C TRP A 235 7.05 -11.17 -20.96
N ASN A 236 7.75 -10.47 -20.08
CA ASN A 236 8.92 -11.01 -19.39
C ASN A 236 8.54 -11.81 -18.12
N PRO A 237 9.40 -12.72 -17.64
CA PRO A 237 9.05 -13.67 -16.57
C PRO A 237 8.58 -13.02 -15.26
N THR A 238 9.10 -11.83 -14.93
CA THR A 238 8.80 -11.18 -13.65
C THR A 238 7.64 -10.19 -13.72
N TRP A 239 7.09 -9.90 -14.91
CA TRP A 239 6.04 -8.89 -15.11
C TRP A 239 4.76 -9.16 -14.30
N TRP A 240 4.11 -10.30 -14.52
CA TRP A 240 2.90 -10.67 -13.80
C TRP A 240 3.10 -10.85 -12.29
N PRO A 241 4.15 -11.56 -11.83
CA PRO A 241 4.45 -11.66 -10.40
C PRO A 241 4.63 -10.28 -9.73
N VAL A 242 5.32 -9.33 -10.39
CA VAL A 242 5.46 -7.96 -9.88
C VAL A 242 4.11 -7.24 -9.87
N ASN A 243 3.28 -7.37 -10.91
CA ASN A 243 1.96 -6.73 -10.96
C ASN A 243 1.05 -7.19 -9.83
N VAL A 244 0.98 -8.50 -9.59
CA VAL A 244 0.17 -9.07 -8.50
C VAL A 244 0.71 -8.63 -7.13
N HIS A 245 2.03 -8.69 -6.94
CA HIS A 245 2.65 -8.23 -5.70
C HIS A 245 2.39 -6.74 -5.44
N ARG A 246 2.57 -5.88 -6.45
CA ARG A 246 2.35 -4.43 -6.34
C ARG A 246 0.89 -4.08 -6.09
N LEU A 247 -0.06 -4.74 -6.78
CA LEU A 247 -1.49 -4.51 -6.54
C LEU A 247 -1.85 -4.74 -5.07
N ILE A 248 -1.42 -5.88 -4.53
CA ILE A 248 -1.68 -6.24 -3.14
C ILE A 248 -0.93 -5.28 -2.19
N ALA A 249 0.33 -4.98 -2.46
CA ALA A 249 1.13 -4.07 -1.65
C ALA A 249 0.53 -2.65 -1.59
N ASN A 250 -0.02 -2.15 -2.70
CA ASN A 250 -0.68 -0.85 -2.77
C ASN A 250 -1.93 -0.81 -1.88
N VAL A 251 -2.71 -1.89 -1.82
CA VAL A 251 -3.85 -2.02 -0.89
C VAL A 251 -3.37 -1.98 0.57
N VAL A 252 -2.28 -2.68 0.89
CA VAL A 252 -1.69 -2.66 2.25
C VAL A 252 -1.23 -1.25 2.62
N LEU A 253 -0.50 -0.60 1.72
CA LEU A 253 -0.01 0.77 1.89
C LEU A 253 -1.17 1.75 2.13
N GLY A 254 -2.18 1.72 1.24
CA GLY A 254 -3.35 2.59 1.36
C GLY A 254 -4.12 2.37 2.66
N GLY A 255 -4.39 1.12 3.03
CA GLY A 255 -5.08 0.78 4.27
C GLY A 255 -4.35 1.29 5.52
N PHE A 256 -3.03 1.07 5.61
CA PHE A 256 -2.27 1.55 6.77
C PHE A 256 -2.06 3.06 6.79
N ILE A 257 -1.88 3.73 5.66
CA ILE A 257 -1.82 5.20 5.61
C ILE A 257 -3.16 5.80 6.06
N CYS A 258 -4.29 5.24 5.61
CA CYS A 258 -5.62 5.65 6.06
C CYS A 258 -5.81 5.39 7.57
N GLY A 259 -5.32 4.25 8.08
CA GLY A 259 -5.29 3.97 9.51
C GLY A 259 -4.46 5.00 10.28
N ALA A 260 -3.27 5.36 9.80
CA ALA A 260 -2.42 6.36 10.44
C ALA A 260 -3.04 7.76 10.42
N TYR A 261 -3.68 8.17 9.32
CA TYR A 261 -4.46 9.40 9.25
C TYR A 261 -5.53 9.45 10.34
N ALA A 262 -6.32 8.38 10.44
CA ALA A 262 -7.36 8.25 11.44
C ALA A 262 -6.79 8.24 12.86
N GLY A 263 -5.69 7.54 13.10
CA GLY A 263 -5.00 7.53 14.40
C GLY A 263 -4.52 8.91 14.83
N LEU A 264 -3.89 9.67 13.93
CA LEU A 264 -3.46 11.03 14.22
C LEU A 264 -4.64 11.96 14.51
N LYS A 265 -5.69 11.90 13.67
CA LYS A 265 -6.90 12.69 13.88
C LYS A 265 -7.65 12.30 15.16
N TYR A 266 -7.66 11.02 15.52
CA TYR A 266 -8.22 10.54 16.78
C TYR A 266 -7.52 11.16 18.00
N LEU A 267 -6.18 11.27 17.97
CA LEU A 267 -5.42 11.91 19.03
C LEU A 267 -5.65 13.43 19.12
N MET A 268 -5.93 14.07 17.99
CA MET A 268 -6.18 15.51 17.89
C MET A 268 -7.66 15.88 18.09
N ALA A 269 -8.57 14.90 18.09
CA ALA A 269 -10.01 15.10 18.15
C ALA A 269 -10.43 15.80 19.46
N GLN A 270 -11.18 16.90 19.30
CA GLN A 270 -11.64 17.74 20.41
C GLN A 270 -13.05 17.35 20.85
N SER A 271 -13.85 16.79 19.94
CA SER A 271 -15.21 16.34 20.22
C SER A 271 -15.31 14.82 20.35
N LYS A 272 -16.38 14.34 20.99
CA LYS A 272 -16.66 12.91 21.10
C LYS A 272 -17.05 12.32 19.75
N GLU A 273 -17.77 13.09 18.94
CA GLU A 273 -18.22 12.72 17.60
C GLU A 273 -17.03 12.50 16.67
N GLU A 274 -16.04 13.39 16.69
CA GLU A 274 -14.80 13.20 15.93
C GLU A 274 -14.05 11.95 16.37
N ARG A 275 -13.95 11.70 17.70
CA ARG A 275 -13.31 10.49 18.21
C ARG A 275 -14.02 9.24 17.72
N VAL A 276 -15.34 9.20 17.72
CA VAL A 276 -16.14 8.07 17.19
C VAL A 276 -15.84 7.85 15.72
N HIS A 277 -15.86 8.92 14.92
CA HIS A 277 -15.59 8.85 13.48
C HIS A 277 -14.20 8.31 13.16
N TYR A 278 -13.16 8.91 13.75
CA TYR A 278 -11.78 8.50 13.49
C TYR A 278 -11.42 7.14 14.10
N ASP A 279 -12.08 6.74 15.19
CA ASP A 279 -11.92 5.39 15.73
C ASP A 279 -12.44 4.33 14.74
N TRP A 280 -13.60 4.59 14.13
CA TRP A 280 -14.19 3.73 13.11
C TRP A 280 -13.38 3.74 11.81
N MET A 281 -12.94 4.90 11.36
CA MET A 281 -12.05 5.04 10.20
C MET A 281 -10.74 4.27 10.39
N GLY A 282 -10.14 4.34 11.58
CA GLY A 282 -8.91 3.62 11.92
C GLY A 282 -9.11 2.10 11.88
N TYR A 283 -10.29 1.62 12.29
CA TYR A 283 -10.63 0.21 12.18
C TYR A 283 -10.74 -0.25 10.73
N VAL A 284 -11.42 0.52 9.87
CA VAL A 284 -11.54 0.20 8.45
C VAL A 284 -10.16 0.20 7.77
N GLY A 285 -9.33 1.21 8.05
CA GLY A 285 -7.96 1.28 7.52
C GLY A 285 -7.10 0.08 7.94
N ASN A 286 -7.07 -0.26 9.23
CA ASN A 286 -6.34 -1.44 9.71
C ASN A 286 -6.89 -2.74 9.11
N PHE A 287 -8.21 -2.86 8.96
CA PHE A 287 -8.83 -4.02 8.34
C PHE A 287 -8.40 -4.19 6.88
N ILE A 288 -8.45 -3.13 6.07
CA ILE A 288 -7.97 -3.16 4.67
C ILE A 288 -6.49 -3.53 4.61
N GLY A 289 -5.67 -2.90 5.46
CA GLY A 289 -4.23 -3.16 5.54
C GLY A 289 -3.92 -4.62 5.86
N VAL A 290 -4.58 -5.19 6.87
CA VAL A 290 -4.44 -6.61 7.23
C VAL A 290 -4.94 -7.51 6.12
N PHE A 291 -6.10 -7.21 5.52
CA PHE A 291 -6.66 -8.03 4.45
C PHE A 291 -5.70 -8.16 3.26
N GLY A 292 -5.08 -7.06 2.84
CA GLY A 292 -4.04 -7.09 1.80
C GLY A 292 -2.76 -7.81 2.27
N MET A 293 -2.42 -7.76 3.56
CA MET A 293 -1.21 -8.38 4.09
C MET A 293 -1.29 -9.90 4.13
N LEU A 294 -2.47 -10.49 4.32
CA LEU A 294 -2.63 -11.95 4.39
C LEU A 294 -2.09 -12.66 3.12
N PRO A 295 -2.42 -12.24 1.87
CA PRO A 295 -1.87 -12.85 0.66
C PRO A 295 -0.48 -12.34 0.24
N LEU A 296 -0.01 -11.19 0.77
CA LEU A 296 1.17 -10.50 0.27
C LEU A 296 2.49 -11.31 0.36
N PRO A 297 2.78 -12.05 1.45
CA PRO A 297 3.97 -12.90 1.53
C PRO A 297 4.07 -13.92 0.38
N PHE A 298 2.93 -14.44 -0.09
CA PHE A 298 2.90 -15.40 -1.19
C PHE A 298 3.13 -14.76 -2.54
N ALA A 299 2.55 -13.58 -2.78
CA ALA A 299 2.86 -12.81 -3.99
C ALA A 299 4.34 -12.46 -4.05
N GLY A 300 4.95 -12.10 -2.91
CA GLY A 300 6.39 -11.90 -2.79
C GLY A 300 7.21 -13.16 -3.03
N TYR A 301 6.78 -14.30 -2.47
CA TYR A 301 7.43 -15.60 -2.69
C TYR A 301 7.39 -16.01 -4.16
N TRP A 302 6.25 -15.88 -4.83
CA TRP A 302 6.11 -16.17 -6.25
C TRP A 302 7.04 -15.29 -7.08
N LEU A 303 7.06 -13.98 -6.84
CA LEU A 303 7.99 -13.08 -7.52
C LEU A 303 9.45 -13.51 -7.35
N MET A 304 9.88 -13.85 -6.14
CA MET A 304 11.26 -14.28 -5.90
C MET A 304 11.60 -15.63 -6.52
N ARG A 305 10.63 -16.56 -6.58
CA ARG A 305 10.78 -17.82 -7.29
C ARG A 305 11.05 -17.58 -8.79
N GLU A 306 10.31 -16.69 -9.42
CA GLU A 306 10.46 -16.38 -10.84
C GLU A 306 11.82 -15.70 -11.13
N VAL A 307 12.28 -14.80 -10.25
CA VAL A 307 13.63 -14.22 -10.34
C VAL A 307 14.70 -15.32 -10.25
N TYR A 308 14.55 -16.25 -9.30
CA TYR A 308 15.50 -17.36 -9.11
C TYR A 308 15.52 -18.33 -10.31
N GLN A 309 14.35 -18.62 -10.88
CA GLN A 309 14.20 -19.48 -12.05
C GLN A 309 14.77 -18.83 -13.31
N TYR A 310 14.60 -17.50 -13.46
CA TYR A 310 15.19 -16.75 -14.55
C TYR A 310 16.72 -16.72 -14.46
N ASN A 311 17.26 -16.40 -13.28
CA ASN A 311 18.70 -16.35 -13.07
C ASN A 311 19.07 -16.73 -11.63
N GLN A 312 19.78 -17.85 -11.49
CA GLN A 312 20.21 -18.36 -10.19
C GLN A 312 21.18 -17.42 -9.49
N GLN A 313 22.04 -16.70 -10.22
CA GLN A 313 23.00 -15.76 -9.64
C GLN A 313 22.28 -14.57 -8.99
N MET A 314 21.28 -13.97 -9.66
CA MET A 314 20.45 -12.91 -9.06
C MET A 314 19.75 -13.42 -7.79
N GLY A 315 19.24 -14.65 -7.83
CA GLY A 315 18.65 -15.32 -6.68
C GLY A 315 19.62 -15.50 -5.51
N ILE A 316 20.85 -15.94 -5.79
CA ILE A 316 21.92 -16.08 -4.79
C ILE A 316 22.30 -14.70 -4.23
N THR A 317 22.46 -13.67 -5.07
CA THR A 317 22.78 -12.31 -4.61
C THR A 317 21.72 -11.78 -3.64
N LEU A 318 20.44 -12.03 -3.91
CA LEU A 318 19.32 -11.61 -3.06
C LEU A 318 19.23 -12.40 -1.75
N MET A 319 19.31 -13.73 -1.80
CA MET A 319 18.95 -14.59 -0.65
C MET A 319 20.13 -15.24 0.07
N GLY A 320 21.28 -15.39 -0.60
CA GLY A 320 22.49 -15.98 -0.03
C GLY A 320 23.68 -15.02 0.09
N GLY A 321 23.66 -13.92 -0.66
CA GLY A 321 24.73 -12.92 -0.69
C GLY A 321 24.53 -11.80 0.35
N PHE A 322 25.24 -10.69 0.15
CA PHE A 322 25.19 -9.55 1.09
C PHE A 322 23.78 -8.94 1.24
N LEU A 323 22.91 -9.02 0.22
CA LEU A 323 21.53 -8.51 0.31
C LEU A 323 20.62 -9.39 1.18
N SER A 324 21.02 -10.61 1.55
CA SER A 324 20.23 -11.51 2.42
C SER A 324 19.89 -10.86 3.78
N TRP A 325 20.75 -9.99 4.30
CA TRP A 325 20.49 -9.24 5.53
C TRP A 325 19.32 -8.27 5.39
N LEU A 326 19.06 -7.74 4.19
CA LEU A 326 17.86 -6.96 3.93
C LEU A 326 16.60 -7.82 4.05
N PHE A 327 16.65 -9.10 3.68
CA PHE A 327 15.52 -10.02 3.87
C PHE A 327 15.26 -10.34 5.35
N ILE A 328 16.31 -10.33 6.19
CA ILE A 328 16.15 -10.46 7.64
C ILE A 328 15.51 -9.20 8.23
N LEU A 329 15.97 -8.01 7.81
CA LEU A 329 15.31 -6.75 8.18
C LEU A 329 13.86 -6.72 7.70
N GLN A 330 13.58 -7.17 6.47
CA GLN A 330 12.22 -7.33 5.96
C GLN A 330 11.37 -8.23 6.87
N ALA A 331 11.88 -9.40 7.27
CA ALA A 331 11.14 -10.32 8.14
C ALA A 331 10.77 -9.65 9.49
N MET A 332 11.70 -8.87 10.06
CA MET A 332 11.43 -8.08 11.27
C MET A 332 10.34 -7.03 11.03
N LEU A 333 10.41 -6.27 9.93
CA LEU A 333 9.40 -5.27 9.59
C LEU A 333 8.01 -5.90 9.40
N ILE A 334 7.92 -7.03 8.70
CA ILE A 334 6.66 -7.77 8.53
C ILE A 334 6.15 -8.28 9.88
N GLY A 335 7.04 -8.77 10.75
CA GLY A 335 6.70 -9.15 12.12
C GLY A 335 6.05 -8.02 12.92
N ILE A 336 6.64 -6.83 12.86
CA ILE A 336 6.10 -5.63 13.52
C ILE A 336 4.74 -5.26 12.93
N LEU A 337 4.57 -5.34 11.61
CA LEU A 337 3.30 -5.08 10.94
C LEU A 337 2.18 -6.03 11.42
N PHE A 338 2.46 -7.33 11.50
CA PHE A 338 1.50 -8.30 12.04
C PHE A 338 1.21 -8.02 13.52
N LEU A 339 2.22 -7.77 14.35
CA LEU A 339 2.03 -7.49 15.77
C LEU A 339 1.23 -6.20 15.99
N GLY A 340 1.56 -5.11 15.32
CA GLY A 340 0.88 -3.82 15.45
C GLY A 340 -0.58 -3.91 15.02
N ALA A 341 -0.86 -4.60 13.91
CA ALA A 341 -2.22 -4.75 13.41
C ALA A 341 -3.09 -5.65 14.29
N ASN A 342 -2.53 -6.75 14.81
CA ASN A 342 -3.21 -7.62 15.77
C ASN A 342 -3.44 -6.91 17.10
N TYR A 343 -2.42 -6.21 17.60
CA TYR A 343 -2.51 -5.43 18.83
C TYR A 343 -3.62 -4.40 18.78
N TYR A 344 -3.77 -3.70 17.64
CA TYR A 344 -4.90 -2.80 17.43
C TYR A 344 -6.26 -3.50 17.53
N PHE A 345 -6.44 -4.66 16.88
CA PHE A 345 -7.69 -5.43 17.00
C PHE A 345 -7.95 -5.91 18.44
N TRP A 346 -6.92 -6.38 19.13
CA TRP A 346 -7.04 -6.84 20.51
C TRP A 346 -7.44 -5.71 21.46
N LEU A 347 -6.85 -4.53 21.32
CA LEU A 347 -7.31 -3.33 22.02
C LEU A 347 -8.77 -3.03 21.70
N GLY A 348 -9.17 -3.16 20.43
CA GLY A 348 -10.55 -2.96 20.03
C GLY A 348 -11.53 -3.91 20.73
N ILE A 349 -11.15 -5.17 20.96
CA ILE A 349 -11.97 -6.11 21.73
C ILE A 349 -12.03 -5.67 23.20
N MET A 350 -10.88 -5.38 23.81
CA MET A 350 -10.81 -5.02 25.24
C MET A 350 -11.54 -3.73 25.57
N TYR A 351 -11.51 -2.73 24.67
CA TYR A 351 -12.08 -1.40 24.96
C TYR A 351 -13.45 -1.19 24.30
N ARG A 352 -13.64 -1.51 23.02
CA ARG A 352 -14.91 -1.22 22.33
C ARG A 352 -16.06 -2.17 22.70
N ILE A 353 -15.76 -3.31 23.32
CA ILE A 353 -16.76 -4.36 23.59
C ILE A 353 -16.82 -4.64 25.09
N PRO A 354 -17.72 -3.94 25.82
CA PRO A 354 -17.89 -4.11 27.26
C PRO A 354 -18.14 -5.58 27.65
N GLY A 355 -17.49 -6.04 28.71
CA GLY A 355 -17.64 -7.40 29.25
C GLY A 355 -16.93 -8.50 28.45
N SER A 356 -16.21 -8.17 27.38
CA SER A 356 -15.50 -9.16 26.55
C SER A 356 -14.10 -9.52 27.09
N GLU A 357 -13.57 -8.72 28.02
CA GLU A 357 -12.21 -8.82 28.55
C GLU A 357 -11.86 -10.21 29.09
N ALA A 358 -12.67 -10.71 30.03
CA ALA A 358 -12.42 -12.00 30.70
C ALA A 358 -12.43 -13.17 29.70
N LYS A 359 -13.27 -13.09 28.66
CA LYS A 359 -13.42 -14.13 27.64
C LYS A 359 -12.24 -14.18 26.68
N TYR A 360 -11.70 -13.03 26.26
CA TYR A 360 -10.71 -12.97 25.18
C TYR A 360 -9.27 -12.74 25.65
N ARG A 361 -9.04 -12.38 26.91
CA ARG A 361 -7.68 -12.17 27.46
C ARG A 361 -6.74 -13.36 27.26
N LYS A 362 -7.18 -14.58 27.61
CA LYS A 362 -6.35 -15.79 27.47
C LYS A 362 -6.05 -16.12 25.99
N PRO A 363 -7.05 -16.17 25.08
CA PRO A 363 -6.78 -16.33 23.64
C PRO A 363 -5.82 -15.27 23.08
N ILE A 364 -5.98 -14.00 23.44
CA ILE A 364 -5.10 -12.91 22.99
C ILE A 364 -3.65 -13.17 23.41
N LEU A 365 -3.43 -13.53 24.68
CA LEU A 365 -2.08 -13.84 25.17
C LEU A 365 -1.46 -15.05 24.46
N ALA A 366 -2.24 -16.11 24.23
CA ALA A 366 -1.77 -17.29 23.49
C ALA A 366 -1.37 -16.92 22.05
N MET A 367 -2.20 -16.13 21.36
CA MET A 367 -1.89 -15.65 20.00
C MET A 367 -0.64 -14.76 19.97
N LEU A 368 -0.46 -13.88 20.96
CA LEU A 368 0.75 -13.08 21.09
C LEU A 368 1.99 -13.96 21.24
N VAL A 369 1.96 -14.95 22.14
CA VAL A 369 3.09 -15.88 22.33
C VAL A 369 3.41 -16.63 21.02
N ILE A 370 2.38 -17.13 20.31
CA ILE A 370 2.59 -17.82 19.02
C ILE A 370 3.21 -16.87 17.99
N LEU A 371 2.72 -15.63 17.87
CA LEU A 371 3.29 -14.64 16.95
C LEU A 371 4.75 -14.31 17.28
N LEU A 372 5.09 -14.17 18.57
CA LEU A 372 6.46 -13.89 19.01
C LEU A 372 7.40 -15.07 18.72
N ILE A 373 6.96 -16.31 18.95
CA ILE A 373 7.73 -17.51 18.61
C ILE A 373 7.94 -17.59 17.09
N CYS A 374 6.88 -17.40 16.31
CA CYS A 374 6.96 -17.42 14.84
C CYS A 374 7.89 -16.33 14.31
N LEU A 375 7.81 -15.13 14.89
CA LEU A 375 8.70 -14.03 14.54
C LEU A 375 10.16 -14.36 14.88
N GLY A 376 10.43 -14.93 16.05
CA GLY A 376 11.77 -15.37 16.46
C GLY A 376 12.39 -16.37 15.48
N VAL A 377 11.59 -17.34 15.02
CA VAL A 377 12.04 -18.28 13.98
C VAL A 377 12.25 -17.57 12.64
N TRP A 378 11.32 -16.71 12.22
CA TRP A 378 11.40 -16.05 10.90
C TRP A 378 12.60 -15.09 10.79
N MET A 379 12.93 -14.39 11.87
CA MET A 379 14.07 -13.47 11.91
C MET A 379 15.43 -14.17 12.00
N THR A 380 15.45 -15.50 12.17
CA THR A 380 16.72 -16.23 12.28
C THR A 380 17.44 -16.26 10.93
N PRO A 381 18.70 -15.79 10.84
CA PRO A 381 19.49 -15.84 9.62
C PRO A 381 20.03 -17.25 9.36
N HIS A 382 20.14 -17.62 8.08
CA HIS A 382 20.75 -18.90 7.69
C HIS A 382 22.29 -18.85 7.79
N SER A 383 22.88 -17.69 7.52
CA SER A 383 24.32 -17.43 7.60
C SER A 383 24.57 -16.27 8.55
N LEU A 384 25.47 -16.46 9.51
CA LEU A 384 25.91 -15.39 10.42
C LEU A 384 27.17 -14.73 9.85
N VAL A 385 27.31 -13.42 10.06
CA VAL A 385 28.61 -12.78 9.85
C VAL A 385 29.47 -13.16 11.04
N ALA A 386 30.30 -14.18 10.85
CA ALA A 386 31.18 -14.72 11.87
C ALA A 386 32.64 -14.50 11.45
N SER A 387 33.47 -14.16 12.43
CA SER A 387 34.93 -14.21 12.27
C SER A 387 35.38 -15.64 11.97
N LEU A 388 36.60 -15.77 11.45
CA LEU A 388 37.18 -17.08 11.12
C LEU A 388 37.30 -17.98 12.35
N GLU A 389 37.51 -17.39 13.53
CA GLU A 389 37.57 -18.10 14.81
C GLU A 389 36.19 -18.60 15.24
N GLU A 390 35.16 -17.76 15.13
CA GLU A 390 33.77 -18.14 15.42
C GLU A 390 33.27 -19.22 14.47
N ALA A 391 33.58 -19.12 13.17
CA ALA A 391 33.23 -20.14 12.18
C ALA A 391 33.88 -21.51 12.52
N ARG A 392 35.14 -21.51 12.95
CA ARG A 392 35.83 -22.71 13.43
C ARG A 392 35.16 -23.28 14.69
N LYS A 393 34.82 -22.43 15.65
CA LYS A 393 34.10 -22.84 16.89
C LYS A 393 32.71 -23.41 16.61
N MET A 394 32.03 -22.91 15.58
CA MET A 394 30.71 -23.40 15.15
C MET A 394 30.77 -24.69 14.30
N GLY A 395 31.97 -25.14 13.92
CA GLY A 395 32.15 -26.32 13.06
C GLY A 395 31.81 -26.08 11.59
N GLY A 396 31.76 -24.82 11.14
CA GLY A 396 31.46 -24.48 9.75
C GLY A 396 30.96 -23.05 9.53
N THR A 397 30.47 -22.77 8.32
CA THR A 397 29.91 -21.47 7.93
C THR A 397 28.50 -21.21 8.47
N HIS A 398 27.83 -22.24 8.99
CA HIS A 398 26.48 -22.17 9.53
C HIS A 398 26.44 -22.64 10.98
N HIS A 399 25.69 -21.92 11.80
CA HIS A 399 25.47 -22.32 13.19
C HIS A 399 24.59 -23.59 13.24
N PRO A 400 24.95 -24.64 13.99
CA PRO A 400 24.25 -25.94 13.99
C PRO A 400 22.74 -25.84 14.29
N MET A 401 22.36 -25.02 15.27
CA MET A 401 20.95 -24.79 15.65
C MET A 401 20.26 -23.72 14.79
N LEU A 402 20.83 -22.51 14.69
CA LEU A 402 20.19 -21.37 14.02
C LEU A 402 20.13 -21.54 12.49
N GLY A 403 21.12 -22.19 11.88
CA GLY A 403 21.16 -22.44 10.45
C GLY A 403 19.92 -23.20 9.96
N VAL A 404 19.42 -24.15 10.78
CA VAL A 404 18.22 -24.95 10.49
C VAL A 404 16.95 -24.08 10.51
N LEU A 405 16.88 -23.07 11.39
CA LEU A 405 15.73 -22.15 11.45
C LEU A 405 15.77 -21.11 10.33
N GLY A 406 16.96 -20.79 9.81
CA GLY A 406 17.15 -19.81 8.75
C GLY A 406 16.72 -20.25 7.35
N VAL A 407 16.39 -21.53 7.13
CA VAL A 407 15.99 -22.04 5.81
C VAL A 407 14.55 -21.70 5.45
N MET A 408 14.24 -21.71 4.15
CA MET A 408 12.90 -21.39 3.63
C MET A 408 11.79 -22.29 4.20
N SER A 409 12.09 -23.54 4.56
CA SER A 409 11.09 -24.45 5.16
C SER A 409 10.53 -23.91 6.47
N ALA A 410 11.41 -23.52 7.41
CA ALA A 410 11.00 -22.87 8.66
C ALA A 410 10.26 -21.56 8.38
N LYS A 411 10.85 -20.69 7.56
CA LYS A 411 10.29 -19.36 7.27
C LYS A 411 8.87 -19.44 6.70
N MET A 412 8.64 -20.25 5.67
CA MET A 412 7.29 -20.40 5.08
C MET A 412 6.28 -20.97 6.07
N THR A 413 6.71 -21.91 6.91
CA THR A 413 5.83 -22.54 7.91
C THR A 413 5.36 -21.53 8.94
N VAL A 414 6.28 -20.77 9.54
CA VAL A 414 5.93 -19.79 10.57
C VAL A 414 5.14 -18.60 10.02
N VAL A 415 5.40 -18.21 8.77
CA VAL A 415 4.59 -17.18 8.07
C VAL A 415 3.14 -17.61 7.93
N ASN A 416 2.90 -18.85 7.48
CA ASN A 416 1.54 -19.37 7.34
C ASN A 416 0.84 -19.46 8.70
N VAL A 417 1.55 -19.87 9.77
CA VAL A 417 1.00 -19.86 11.13
C VAL A 417 0.67 -18.44 11.60
N MET A 418 1.53 -17.44 11.36
CA MET A 418 1.26 -16.04 11.70
C MET A 418 0.03 -15.49 10.98
N ILE A 419 -0.15 -15.86 9.71
CA ILE A 419 -1.33 -15.48 8.91
C ILE A 419 -2.59 -16.11 9.50
N LEU A 420 -2.56 -17.40 9.86
CA LEU A 420 -3.68 -18.07 10.53
C LEU A 420 -4.03 -17.41 11.87
N VAL A 421 -3.04 -17.11 12.69
CA VAL A 421 -3.25 -16.41 13.98
C VAL A 421 -3.87 -15.02 13.76
N THR A 422 -3.36 -14.28 12.79
CA THR A 422 -3.88 -12.93 12.45
C THR A 422 -5.32 -13.00 11.93
N PHE A 423 -5.61 -13.98 11.08
CA PHE A 423 -6.96 -14.26 10.61
C PHE A 423 -7.88 -14.62 11.77
N MET A 424 -7.41 -15.40 12.75
CA MET A 424 -8.18 -15.73 13.93
C MET A 424 -8.45 -14.53 14.84
N SER A 425 -7.51 -13.58 14.96
CA SER A 425 -7.78 -12.30 15.64
C SER A 425 -8.94 -11.55 14.99
N PHE A 426 -9.03 -11.55 13.66
CA PHE A 426 -10.15 -10.94 12.94
C PHE A 426 -11.47 -11.69 13.18
N VAL A 427 -11.49 -13.02 13.04
CA VAL A 427 -12.70 -13.83 13.31
C VAL A 427 -13.18 -13.63 14.75
N MET A 428 -12.25 -13.55 15.69
CA MET A 428 -12.52 -13.27 17.10
C MET A 428 -13.15 -11.89 17.30
N TYR A 429 -12.59 -10.86 16.66
CA TYR A 429 -13.13 -9.50 16.66
C TYR A 429 -14.56 -9.47 16.12
N TRP A 430 -14.81 -10.16 14.99
CA TRP A 430 -16.10 -10.15 14.30
C TRP A 430 -17.23 -10.81 15.11
N ARG A 431 -16.89 -11.79 15.94
CA ARG A 431 -17.81 -12.51 16.84
C ARG A 431 -18.00 -11.86 18.20
N ALA A 432 -17.05 -11.04 18.63
CA ALA A 432 -17.12 -10.43 19.94
C ALA A 432 -18.37 -9.53 20.05
N GLY A 433 -19.03 -9.56 21.21
CA GLY A 433 -20.30 -8.84 21.44
C GLY A 433 -21.53 -9.48 20.77
N LYS A 434 -21.42 -10.69 20.21
CA LYS A 434 -22.53 -11.42 19.56
C LYS A 434 -22.71 -12.81 20.16
N GLN A 435 -23.97 -13.23 20.25
CA GLN A 435 -24.37 -14.59 20.60
C GLN A 435 -25.05 -15.22 19.40
N GLU A 436 -24.43 -16.28 18.90
CA GLU A 436 -24.93 -17.05 17.76
C GLU A 436 -26.19 -17.81 18.18
N THR A 437 -27.29 -17.70 17.41
CA THR A 437 -28.57 -18.37 17.73
C THR A 437 -28.95 -19.49 16.76
N ALA A 438 -28.23 -19.63 15.63
CA ALA A 438 -28.42 -20.75 14.72
C ALA A 438 -28.24 -22.10 15.42
N THR A 439 -29.16 -23.02 15.18
CA THR A 439 -29.15 -24.40 15.71
C THR A 439 -27.86 -25.15 15.36
N TRP A 440 -27.31 -24.88 14.18
CA TRP A 440 -26.08 -25.48 13.67
C TRP A 440 -24.81 -24.69 14.06
N ALA A 441 -24.90 -23.59 14.81
CA ALA A 441 -23.74 -22.76 15.17
C ALA A 441 -22.68 -23.53 15.97
N LYS A 442 -23.11 -24.45 16.86
CA LYS A 442 -22.17 -25.29 17.63
C LYS A 442 -21.39 -26.23 16.69
N ALA A 443 -22.08 -26.90 15.77
CA ALA A 443 -21.47 -27.76 14.77
C ALA A 443 -20.51 -26.98 13.86
N ALA A 444 -20.92 -25.79 13.40
CA ALA A 444 -20.09 -24.90 12.59
C ALA A 444 -18.79 -24.51 13.31
N LYS A 445 -18.87 -24.12 14.59
CA LYS A 445 -17.69 -23.76 15.38
C LYS A 445 -16.74 -24.93 15.58
N VAL A 446 -17.27 -26.12 15.85
CA VAL A 446 -16.45 -27.34 15.95
C VAL A 446 -15.79 -27.62 14.60
N GLY A 447 -16.54 -27.56 13.50
CA GLY A 447 -16.01 -27.74 12.15
C GLY A 447 -14.91 -26.73 11.80
N GLN A 448 -15.09 -25.44 12.13
CA GLN A 448 -14.07 -24.41 11.93
C GLN A 448 -12.82 -24.67 12.78
N GLY A 449 -13.00 -25.08 14.04
CA GLY A 449 -11.89 -25.45 14.92
C GLY A 449 -11.11 -26.65 14.39
N LEU A 450 -11.81 -27.66 13.86
CA LEU A 450 -11.18 -28.82 13.22
C LEU A 450 -10.44 -28.44 11.94
N ILE A 451 -11.06 -27.65 11.06
CA ILE A 451 -10.42 -27.16 9.84
C ILE A 451 -9.14 -26.39 10.18
N LEU A 452 -9.19 -25.48 11.15
CA LEU A 452 -8.04 -24.71 11.58
C LEU A 452 -6.95 -25.60 12.20
N GLY A 453 -7.33 -26.54 13.06
CA GLY A 453 -6.42 -27.47 13.71
C GLY A 453 -5.71 -28.37 12.69
N ILE A 454 -6.47 -28.99 11.79
CA ILE A 454 -5.94 -29.83 10.70
C ILE A 454 -5.03 -29.01 9.80
N ALA A 455 -5.46 -27.82 9.37
CA ALA A 455 -4.65 -26.94 8.54
C ALA A 455 -3.32 -26.59 9.20
N THR A 456 -3.34 -26.26 10.50
CA THR A 456 -2.13 -25.96 11.28
C THR A 456 -1.21 -27.16 11.34
N VAL A 457 -1.73 -28.36 11.62
CA VAL A 457 -0.95 -29.61 11.63
C VAL A 457 -0.34 -29.89 10.26
N VAL A 458 -1.11 -29.78 9.17
CA VAL A 458 -0.62 -29.97 7.81
C VAL A 458 0.50 -28.99 7.48
N ILE A 459 0.33 -27.70 7.82
CA ILE A 459 1.36 -26.69 7.61
C ILE A 459 2.66 -27.07 8.35
N LEU A 460 2.57 -27.44 9.62
CA LEU A 460 3.72 -27.85 10.44
C LEU A 460 4.39 -29.11 9.89
N VAL A 461 3.61 -30.13 9.51
CA VAL A 461 4.13 -31.39 8.95
C VAL A 461 4.85 -31.14 7.63
N LEU A 462 4.27 -30.38 6.70
CA LEU A 462 4.92 -30.01 5.45
C LEU A 462 6.20 -29.19 5.69
N GLY A 463 6.19 -28.35 6.73
CA GLY A 463 7.34 -27.55 7.15
C GLY A 463 8.51 -28.39 7.63
N VAL A 464 8.24 -29.36 8.50
CA VAL A 464 9.25 -30.31 9.01
C VAL A 464 9.70 -31.26 7.90
N TRP A 465 8.78 -31.76 7.09
CA TRP A 465 9.13 -32.65 5.98
C TRP A 465 9.97 -31.94 4.90
N GLY A 466 9.78 -30.63 4.72
CA GLY A 466 10.57 -29.82 3.79
C GLY A 466 12.09 -29.84 4.03
N TYR A 467 12.56 -30.26 5.21
CA TYR A 467 13.98 -30.47 5.51
C TYR A 467 14.57 -31.71 4.86
N PHE A 468 13.75 -32.72 4.55
CA PHE A 468 14.18 -34.03 4.08
C PHE A 468 13.96 -34.24 2.57
N VAL A 469 13.50 -33.20 1.86
CA VAL A 469 13.21 -33.27 0.42
C VAL A 469 14.08 -32.29 -0.38
N PRO A 470 14.30 -32.55 -1.69
CA PRO A 470 15.00 -31.62 -2.56
C PRO A 470 14.38 -30.22 -2.59
N ALA A 471 15.20 -29.20 -2.83
CA ALA A 471 14.77 -27.81 -2.82
C ALA A 471 13.65 -27.53 -3.83
N ILE A 472 13.70 -28.16 -5.02
CA ILE A 472 12.66 -28.04 -6.04
C ILE A 472 11.31 -28.55 -5.54
N THR A 473 11.30 -29.68 -4.82
CA THR A 473 10.08 -30.26 -4.24
C THR A 473 9.51 -29.37 -3.15
N ARG A 474 10.40 -28.89 -2.27
CA ARG A 474 10.03 -27.97 -1.18
C ARG A 474 9.41 -26.67 -1.73
N ILE A 475 10.00 -26.09 -2.77
CA ILE A 475 9.58 -24.81 -3.35
C ILE A 475 8.28 -24.97 -4.15
N ASN A 476 8.22 -25.95 -5.05
CA ASN A 476 7.13 -26.05 -6.02
C ASN A 476 5.88 -26.77 -5.50
N TYR A 477 6.02 -27.63 -4.48
CA TYR A 477 4.89 -28.41 -3.95
C TYR A 477 4.60 -28.09 -2.49
N PHE A 478 5.57 -28.17 -1.59
CA PHE A 478 5.27 -28.02 -0.15
C PHE A 478 4.91 -26.58 0.20
N SER A 479 5.70 -25.61 -0.25
CA SER A 479 5.45 -24.19 0.03
C SER A 479 4.12 -23.74 -0.56
N THR A 480 3.85 -24.07 -1.82
CA THR A 480 2.58 -23.83 -2.52
C THR A 480 1.40 -24.52 -1.83
N THR A 481 1.55 -25.78 -1.39
CA THR A 481 0.48 -26.48 -0.67
C THR A 481 0.16 -25.82 0.67
N GLN A 482 1.17 -25.36 1.42
CA GLN A 482 0.93 -24.57 2.64
C GLN A 482 0.09 -23.31 2.35
N VAL A 483 0.39 -22.60 1.25
CA VAL A 483 -0.41 -21.45 0.81
C VAL A 483 -1.85 -21.86 0.51
N LEU A 484 -2.06 -22.92 -0.27
CA LEU A 484 -3.38 -23.39 -0.66
C LEU A 484 -4.21 -23.82 0.56
N VAL A 485 -3.59 -24.48 1.54
CA VAL A 485 -4.23 -24.84 2.82
C VAL A 485 -4.64 -23.58 3.57
N MET A 486 -3.76 -22.58 3.66
CA MET A 486 -4.09 -21.30 4.31
C MET A 486 -5.23 -20.57 3.56
N LEU A 487 -5.18 -20.47 2.23
CA LEU A 487 -6.23 -19.85 1.43
C LEU A 487 -7.56 -20.59 1.60
N PHE A 488 -7.53 -21.93 1.64
CA PHE A 488 -8.70 -22.75 1.91
C PHE A 488 -9.32 -22.42 3.27
N VAL A 489 -8.51 -22.25 4.32
CA VAL A 489 -8.99 -21.82 5.64
C VAL A 489 -9.67 -20.45 5.56
N LEU A 490 -9.02 -19.46 4.95
CA LEU A 490 -9.56 -18.10 4.81
C LEU A 490 -10.88 -18.09 4.02
N LEU A 491 -10.92 -18.77 2.88
CA LEU A 491 -12.08 -18.82 1.98
C LEU A 491 -13.23 -19.67 2.52
N THR A 492 -12.97 -20.61 3.43
CA THR A 492 -14.01 -21.47 4.03
C THR A 492 -14.55 -20.89 5.34
N ILE A 493 -13.66 -20.47 6.25
CA ILE A 493 -14.06 -19.97 7.57
C ILE A 493 -14.76 -18.61 7.47
N THR A 494 -14.36 -17.75 6.53
CA THR A 494 -14.97 -16.40 6.39
C THR A 494 -16.45 -16.47 6.03
N PRO A 495 -16.87 -17.15 4.93
CA PRO A 495 -18.29 -17.28 4.60
C PRO A 495 -19.07 -18.05 5.67
N LEU A 496 -18.48 -19.12 6.22
CA LEU A 496 -19.15 -19.91 7.26
C LEU A 496 -19.41 -19.05 8.52
N THR A 497 -18.45 -18.21 8.92
CA THR A 497 -18.63 -17.25 10.02
C THR A 497 -19.70 -16.21 9.67
N ALA A 498 -19.69 -15.68 8.44
CA ALA A 498 -20.72 -14.74 7.98
C ALA A 498 -22.13 -15.33 8.09
N LEU A 499 -22.31 -16.58 7.63
CA LEU A 499 -23.58 -17.29 7.65
C LEU A 499 -24.09 -17.57 9.06
N VAL A 500 -23.21 -18.02 9.97
CA VAL A 500 -23.57 -18.22 11.38
C VAL A 500 -24.01 -16.90 12.02
N LEU A 501 -23.27 -15.82 11.73
CA LEU A 501 -23.52 -14.50 12.32
C LEU A 501 -24.76 -13.80 11.77
N LYS A 502 -25.34 -14.20 10.63
CA LYS A 502 -26.62 -13.66 10.14
C LYS A 502 -27.76 -13.82 11.15
N SER A 503 -27.72 -14.89 11.94
CA SER A 503 -28.72 -15.19 12.97
C SER A 503 -28.31 -14.74 14.37
N ALA A 504 -27.13 -14.13 14.53
CA ALA A 504 -26.62 -13.83 15.85
C ALA A 504 -27.36 -12.64 16.49
N LYS A 505 -27.69 -12.77 17.78
CA LYS A 505 -28.19 -11.67 18.61
C LYS A 505 -26.99 -10.87 19.12
N THR A 506 -27.06 -9.55 19.01
CA THR A 506 -26.07 -8.65 19.62
C THR A 506 -26.25 -8.67 21.14
N THR A 507 -25.23 -9.13 21.87
CA THR A 507 -25.27 -9.17 23.34
C THR A 507 -24.80 -7.86 23.96
N THR A 508 -23.86 -7.19 23.29
CA THR A 508 -23.30 -5.91 23.73
C THR A 508 -23.11 -5.03 22.51
N GLU A 509 -23.59 -3.79 22.57
CA GLU A 509 -23.30 -2.81 21.53
C GLU A 509 -21.84 -2.39 21.55
N MET A 510 -21.25 -2.27 20.37
CA MET A 510 -19.87 -1.82 20.22
C MET A 510 -19.80 -0.31 20.40
N VAL A 511 -18.98 0.15 21.35
CA VAL A 511 -18.80 1.56 21.67
C VAL A 511 -17.55 2.08 20.98
N TRP A 512 -17.74 3.05 20.08
CA TRP A 512 -16.67 3.73 19.35
C TRP A 512 -16.18 4.97 20.11
N GLY A 513 -14.95 5.40 19.85
CA GLY A 513 -14.39 6.64 20.41
C GLY A 513 -13.75 6.49 21.80
N ILE A 514 -13.57 5.26 22.27
CA ILE A 514 -13.05 4.94 23.62
C ILE A 514 -11.71 4.18 23.58
N MET A 515 -11.07 4.11 22.41
CA MET A 515 -9.76 3.47 22.27
C MET A 515 -8.67 4.25 23.03
N PRO A 516 -7.71 3.56 23.66
CA PRO A 516 -6.60 4.23 24.32
C PRO A 516 -5.62 4.84 23.29
N PRO A 517 -4.84 5.88 23.65
CA PRO A 517 -3.89 6.54 22.73
C PRO A 517 -2.91 5.59 22.02
N ARG A 518 -2.49 4.53 22.72
CA ARG A 518 -1.62 3.47 22.17
C ARG A 518 -2.18 2.74 20.94
N ALA A 519 -3.50 2.78 20.74
CA ALA A 519 -4.12 2.26 19.53
C ALA A 519 -3.77 3.12 18.30
N ALA A 520 -3.80 4.45 18.45
CA ALA A 520 -3.39 5.36 17.38
C ALA A 520 -1.90 5.22 17.05
N TYR A 521 -1.05 5.04 18.06
CA TYR A 521 0.38 4.78 17.85
C TYR A 521 0.62 3.49 17.06
N ALA A 522 -0.17 2.43 17.30
CA ALA A 522 -0.07 1.19 16.53
C ALA A 522 -0.43 1.39 15.04
N LEU A 523 -1.45 2.20 14.74
CA LEU A 523 -1.81 2.53 13.35
C LEU A 523 -0.71 3.32 12.65
N VAL A 524 -0.14 4.33 13.32
CA VAL A 524 0.97 5.13 12.79
C VAL A 524 2.22 4.27 12.60
N LEU A 525 2.54 3.42 13.57
CA LEU A 525 3.65 2.47 13.48
C LEU A 525 3.52 1.59 12.23
N ASN A 526 2.34 1.00 11.99
CA ASN A 526 2.13 0.14 10.82
C ASN A 526 2.34 0.90 9.50
N ALA A 527 1.87 2.15 9.40
CA ALA A 527 2.11 2.97 8.21
C ALA A 527 3.61 3.21 7.99
N VAL A 528 4.34 3.63 9.02
CA VAL A 528 5.79 3.86 8.91
C VAL A 528 6.53 2.58 8.53
N MET A 529 6.18 1.45 9.14
CA MET A 529 6.81 0.15 8.86
C MET A 529 6.55 -0.35 7.44
N VAL A 530 5.35 -0.17 6.89
CA VAL A 530 5.06 -0.58 5.50
C VAL A 530 5.80 0.31 4.49
N ILE A 531 5.91 1.62 4.76
CA ILE A 531 6.66 2.56 3.91
C ILE A 531 8.15 2.19 3.89
N LEU A 532 8.72 1.91 5.06
CA LEU A 532 10.10 1.47 5.19
C LEU A 532 10.34 0.14 4.48
N LEU A 533 9.42 -0.83 4.66
CA LEU A 533 9.49 -2.13 4.00
C LEU A 533 9.47 -2.00 2.47
N MET A 534 8.58 -1.17 1.92
CA MET A 534 8.52 -0.92 0.47
C MET A 534 9.78 -0.25 -0.06
N THR A 535 10.36 0.67 0.71
CA THR A 535 11.62 1.34 0.37
C THR A 535 12.79 0.36 0.36
N LEU A 536 12.88 -0.47 1.39
CA LEU A 536 13.91 -1.49 1.52
C LEU A 536 13.83 -2.53 0.39
N MET A 537 12.64 -3.04 0.09
CA MET A 537 12.46 -4.06 -0.95
C MET A 537 12.53 -3.48 -2.37
N GLY A 538 12.22 -2.20 -2.55
CA GLY A 538 12.47 -1.47 -3.79
C GLY A 538 13.96 -1.47 -4.15
N TYR A 539 14.81 -1.11 -3.18
CA TYR A 539 16.26 -1.16 -3.33
C TYR A 539 16.77 -2.59 -3.56
N ALA A 540 16.34 -3.57 -2.77
CA ALA A 540 16.81 -4.96 -2.90
C ALA A 540 16.60 -5.49 -4.34
N ARG A 541 15.43 -5.25 -4.93
CA ARG A 541 15.14 -5.64 -6.32
C ARG A 541 16.02 -4.90 -7.32
N SER A 542 16.17 -3.58 -7.18
CA SER A 542 17.00 -2.79 -8.10
C SER A 542 18.47 -3.26 -8.06
N SER A 543 19.00 -3.49 -6.85
CA SER A 543 20.38 -3.93 -6.62
C SER A 543 20.66 -5.37 -7.03
N SER A 544 19.62 -6.19 -7.26
CA SER A 544 19.79 -7.55 -7.80
C SER A 544 20.42 -7.57 -9.20
N ARG A 545 20.32 -6.45 -9.93
CA ARG A 545 20.97 -6.27 -11.23
C ARG A 545 22.44 -5.87 -11.13
N VAL A 546 22.96 -5.64 -9.93
CA VAL A 546 24.37 -5.32 -9.65
C VAL A 546 24.85 -4.10 -10.47
N HIS A 547 25.61 -4.32 -11.55
CA HIS A 547 26.23 -3.31 -12.42
C HIS A 547 25.54 -3.24 -13.79
N TRP A 548 24.25 -3.60 -13.87
CA TRP A 548 23.47 -3.58 -15.10
C TRP A 548 22.26 -2.64 -14.97
N HIS A 549 22.04 -1.82 -15.99
CA HIS A 549 20.76 -1.13 -16.16
C HIS A 549 19.70 -2.06 -16.74
N VAL A 550 20.09 -2.88 -17.72
CA VAL A 550 19.28 -3.98 -18.26
C VAL A 550 20.11 -5.25 -18.14
N TYR A 551 19.69 -6.18 -17.30
CA TYR A 551 20.50 -7.32 -16.89
C TYR A 551 20.97 -8.18 -18.09
N GLY A 552 22.29 -8.26 -18.29
CA GLY A 552 22.89 -9.01 -19.41
C GLY A 552 22.80 -8.34 -20.78
N VAL A 553 22.22 -7.13 -20.89
CA VAL A 553 22.05 -6.42 -22.17
C VAL A 553 22.72 -5.05 -22.16
N MET A 554 22.55 -4.28 -21.08
CA MET A 554 23.12 -2.94 -20.95
C MET A 554 23.83 -2.79 -19.61
N GLN A 555 25.15 -2.84 -19.65
CA GLN A 555 26.02 -2.63 -18.50
C GLN A 555 26.02 -1.15 -18.09
N ASP A 556 26.02 -0.91 -16.77
CA ASP A 556 26.28 0.40 -16.19
C ASP A 556 27.79 0.66 -16.26
N THR A 557 28.17 1.65 -17.07
CA THR A 557 29.55 2.09 -17.30
C THR A 557 29.89 3.36 -16.52
N SER A 558 28.98 3.83 -15.66
CA SER A 558 29.20 4.99 -14.81
C SER A 558 30.17 4.67 -13.65
N PRO A 559 30.81 5.69 -13.03
CA PRO A 559 31.60 5.50 -11.80
C PRO A 559 30.80 4.92 -10.63
N TYR A 560 29.47 4.91 -10.73
CA TYR A 560 28.57 4.43 -9.71
C TYR A 560 28.09 3.00 -9.95
N ALA A 561 28.69 2.24 -10.86
CA ALA A 561 28.31 0.87 -11.22
C ALA A 561 28.62 -0.20 -10.14
N TYR A 562 28.24 0.04 -8.89
CA TYR A 562 28.42 -0.88 -7.76
C TYR A 562 27.20 -0.87 -6.84
N SER A 563 27.06 -1.88 -5.97
CA SER A 563 26.03 -1.84 -4.93
C SER A 563 26.56 -1.13 -3.69
N PRO A 564 25.90 -0.08 -3.17
CA PRO A 564 26.39 0.60 -1.99
C PRO A 564 26.37 -0.32 -0.76
N ALA A 565 27.24 -0.03 0.21
CA ALA A 565 27.27 -0.72 1.49
C ALA A 565 25.89 -0.63 2.18
N LEU A 566 25.50 -1.68 2.90
CA LEU A 566 24.17 -1.77 3.51
C LEU A 566 23.87 -0.61 4.48
N GLY A 567 24.87 -0.12 5.23
CA GLY A 567 24.70 1.05 6.11
C GLY A 567 24.35 2.32 5.33
N TYR A 568 25.03 2.57 4.22
CA TYR A 568 24.72 3.68 3.32
C TYR A 568 23.33 3.53 2.71
N ALA A 569 23.01 2.32 2.23
CA ALA A 569 21.70 2.04 1.67
C ALA A 569 20.57 2.22 2.70
N ALA A 570 20.77 1.77 3.94
CA ALA A 570 19.82 1.92 5.04
C ALA A 570 19.57 3.40 5.40
N ALA A 571 20.59 4.26 5.32
CA ALA A 571 20.44 5.70 5.51
C ALA A 571 19.53 6.31 4.43
N PHE A 572 19.73 5.95 3.16
CA PHE A 572 18.87 6.39 2.06
C PHE A 572 17.44 5.82 2.15
N MET A 573 17.28 4.58 2.62
CA MET A 573 15.95 4.01 2.87
C MET A 573 15.21 4.77 3.96
N SER A 574 15.90 5.11 5.05
CA SER A 574 15.36 5.88 6.17
C SER A 574 15.01 7.31 5.74
N LEU A 575 15.90 7.96 4.97
CA LEU A 575 15.66 9.29 4.39
C LEU A 575 14.42 9.28 3.50
N ASN A 576 14.30 8.32 2.59
CA ASN A 576 13.14 8.21 1.71
C ASN A 576 11.85 7.96 2.48
N THR A 577 11.90 7.12 3.52
CA THR A 577 10.76 6.88 4.41
C THR A 577 10.34 8.17 5.12
N PHE A 578 11.31 8.91 5.66
CA PHE A 578 11.07 10.19 6.34
C PHE A 578 10.47 11.23 5.39
N LEU A 579 11.06 11.41 4.20
CA LEU A 579 10.56 12.36 3.19
C LEU A 579 9.12 12.01 2.78
N PHE A 580 8.83 10.73 2.57
CA PHE A 580 7.47 10.29 2.23
C PHE A 580 6.48 10.56 3.36
N CYS A 581 6.83 10.22 4.60
CA CYS A 581 6.00 10.52 5.77
C CYS A 581 5.73 12.02 5.91
N LEU A 582 6.74 12.87 5.65
CA LEU A 582 6.60 14.33 5.67
C LEU A 582 5.64 14.82 4.58
N MET A 583 5.75 14.30 3.35
CA MET A 583 4.83 14.63 2.27
C MET A 583 3.40 14.18 2.56
N VAL A 584 3.22 12.97 3.10
CA VAL A 584 1.89 12.47 3.50
C VAL A 584 1.29 13.36 4.60
N ALA A 585 2.07 13.73 5.61
CA ALA A 585 1.65 14.66 6.64
C ALA A 585 1.26 16.04 6.06
N PHE A 586 2.02 16.54 5.09
CA PHE A 586 1.70 17.76 4.36
C PHE A 586 0.39 17.63 3.56
N ILE A 587 0.20 16.53 2.84
CA ILE A 587 -1.03 16.24 2.09
C ILE A 587 -2.23 16.20 3.04
N PHE A 588 -2.10 15.54 4.20
CA PHE A 588 -3.16 15.49 5.22
C PHE A 588 -3.48 16.86 5.81
N TRP A 589 -2.46 17.69 6.03
CA TRP A 589 -2.63 19.06 6.48
C TRP A 589 -3.37 19.90 5.44
N VAL A 590 -2.95 19.88 4.17
CA VAL A 590 -3.63 20.57 3.06
C VAL A 590 -5.08 20.11 2.91
N ALA A 591 -5.32 18.80 2.99
CA ALA A 591 -6.67 18.25 2.91
C ALA A 591 -7.59 18.70 4.07
N SER A 592 -7.01 19.03 5.23
CA SER A 592 -7.75 19.57 6.37
C SER A 592 -8.13 21.05 6.20
N LEU A 593 -7.30 21.86 5.55
CA LEU A 593 -7.59 23.28 5.29
C LEU A 593 -8.81 23.49 4.39
N GLY A 594 -9.04 22.58 3.44
CA GLY A 594 -10.21 22.63 2.55
C GLY A 594 -11.55 22.33 3.24
N GLY A 595 -11.57 22.04 4.55
CA GLY A 595 -12.79 21.79 5.33
C GLY A 595 -13.39 23.02 6.01
N GLU A 596 -12.63 24.11 6.21
CA GLU A 596 -13.05 25.20 7.10
C GLU A 596 -13.77 26.38 6.43
N LYS A 597 -14.04 26.33 5.12
CA LYS A 597 -14.77 27.41 4.43
C LYS A 597 -16.13 26.96 3.89
N LYS A 598 -17.03 26.62 4.80
CA LYS A 598 -18.46 26.98 4.69
C LYS A 598 -18.97 27.40 6.07
N GLY A 599 -18.70 28.66 6.39
CA GLY A 599 -19.40 29.37 7.46
C GLY A 599 -20.89 29.42 7.16
N GLY A 600 -21.64 28.63 7.91
CA GLY A 600 -23.07 28.75 8.12
C GLY A 600 -23.31 28.19 9.51
N ALA A 601 -23.74 29.04 10.44
CA ALA A 601 -24.09 28.63 11.80
C ALA A 601 -24.90 27.32 11.77
N PRO A 602 -24.69 26.37 12.72
CA PRO A 602 -25.51 25.18 12.79
C PRO A 602 -26.95 25.63 13.02
N GLY A 603 -27.73 25.60 11.94
CA GLY A 603 -29.16 25.77 12.00
C GLY A 603 -29.66 24.72 12.99
N LYS A 604 -30.32 25.18 14.05
CA LYS A 604 -31.14 24.37 14.95
C LYS A 604 -32.25 23.69 14.14
N ALA A 605 -31.91 22.68 13.36
CA ALA A 605 -32.85 21.71 12.85
C ALA A 605 -33.03 20.68 13.96
N ARG A 606 -34.16 20.81 14.66
CA ARG A 606 -34.74 19.86 15.61
C ARG A 606 -34.15 18.45 15.48
N VAL A 607 -33.28 18.10 16.42
CA VAL A 607 -33.24 16.72 16.92
C VAL A 607 -34.53 16.55 17.72
N LYS A 608 -35.63 16.26 17.02
CA LYS A 608 -36.72 15.53 17.66
C LYS A 608 -36.22 14.10 17.78
N GLU A 609 -36.20 13.62 19.02
CA GLU A 609 -36.06 12.23 19.45
C GLU A 609 -36.08 11.23 18.29
N ALA A 610 -34.92 10.65 17.97
CA ALA A 610 -34.89 9.38 17.27
C ALA A 610 -35.48 8.34 18.23
N VAL A 611 -36.80 8.19 18.12
CA VAL A 611 -37.58 7.09 18.65
C VAL A 611 -36.91 5.77 18.22
N ARG A 612 -36.61 4.95 19.22
CA ARG A 612 -36.51 3.48 19.25
C ARG A 612 -36.51 2.79 17.87
N PRO A 613 -35.51 1.94 17.53
CA PRO A 613 -35.70 1.00 16.45
C PRO A 613 -36.84 0.04 16.83
N ALA A 614 -37.90 0.08 16.02
CA ALA A 614 -39.06 -0.77 16.16
C ALA A 614 -38.66 -2.24 16.09
N VAL A 615 -39.05 -2.96 17.13
CA VAL A 615 -39.26 -4.40 17.11
C VAL A 615 -40.31 -4.69 16.02
N ALA A 616 -39.92 -5.33 14.93
CA ALA A 616 -40.81 -6.20 14.18
C ALA A 616 -40.52 -7.61 14.73
N GLY A 617 -41.41 -8.28 15.46
CA GLY A 617 -42.83 -8.40 15.18
C GLY A 617 -43.01 -9.72 14.43
N ALA A 618 -43.43 -10.75 15.18
CA ALA A 618 -43.59 -12.12 14.73
C ALA A 618 -44.33 -12.28 13.40
N ARG A 619 -43.73 -13.04 12.47
CA ARG A 619 -44.31 -14.20 11.78
C ARG A 619 -43.20 -14.97 11.07
#